data_AF-A0A9W7HVR8-F1
#
_entry.id   AF-A0A9W7HVR8-F1
#
_cell.length_a   1.000
_cell.length_b   1.000
_cell.length_c   1.000
_cell.angle_alpha   90.00
_cell.angle_beta   90.00
_cell.angle_gamma   90.00
#
_symmetry.space_group_name_H-M   'P 1'
#
loop_
_entity.id
_entity.type
_entity.pdbx_description
1 polymer ?
#
loop_
_entity_poly.entity_id
_entity_poly.type
_entity_poly.pdbx_seq_one_letter_code
_entity_poly.pdbx_strand_id
1 'polypeptide(L)'
;MDIIQAMPHDAHPMGVLVSKMSALSVFYPDANPALRGQDLYKSKQVRDKQIARILGKAPTIAAAAYLRMAGRPPVLPSSNISYSENFLYMLDLMYVL
;
A
#
# COMPACT_ATOMS: atom_id res chain seq x y z
N MET A 1 -9.70 3.35 2.55
CA MET A 1 -8.72 3.88 1.57
C MET A 1 -8.59 5.39 1.74
N ASP A 2 -8.87 5.87 2.95
CA ASP A 2 -9.56 7.15 3.05
C ASP A 2 -8.56 8.30 3.13
N ILE A 3 -7.34 8.01 3.57
CA ILE A 3 -6.19 8.90 3.51
C ILE A 3 -5.87 9.28 2.05
N ILE A 4 -5.91 8.34 1.09
CA ILE A 4 -5.64 8.65 -0.33
C ILE A 4 -6.78 9.52 -0.88
N GLN A 5 -8.03 9.19 -0.55
CA GLN A 5 -9.21 9.91 -1.00
C GLN A 5 -9.37 11.30 -0.36
N ALA A 6 -8.73 11.54 0.79
CA ALA A 6 -8.71 12.85 1.44
C ALA A 6 -7.71 13.82 0.80
N MET A 7 -6.79 13.34 -0.04
CA MET A 7 -5.81 14.20 -0.70
C MET A 7 -6.40 14.92 -1.93
N PRO A 8 -5.90 16.11 -2.29
CA PRO A 8 -6.27 16.79 -3.53
C PRO A 8 -6.13 15.88 -4.75
N HIS A 9 -7.01 16.02 -5.72
CA HIS A 9 -6.98 15.19 -6.95
C HIS A 9 -5.74 15.43 -7.81
N ASP A 10 -5.14 16.62 -7.70
CA ASP A 10 -3.93 17.08 -8.38
C ASP A 10 -2.65 16.87 -7.56
N ALA A 11 -2.74 16.21 -6.40
CA ALA A 11 -1.58 15.89 -5.60
C ALA A 11 -0.62 14.97 -6.37
N HIS A 12 0.68 15.26 -6.29
CA HIS A 12 1.70 14.46 -6.96
C HIS A 12 1.63 12.99 -6.48
N PRO A 13 1.59 11.99 -7.38
CA PRO A 13 1.31 10.59 -7.03
C PRO A 13 2.31 10.03 -6.01
N MET A 14 3.59 10.41 -6.13
CA MET A 14 4.60 10.00 -5.15
C MET A 14 4.37 10.60 -3.76
N GLY A 15 3.80 11.80 -3.64
CA GLY A 15 3.43 12.39 -2.35
C GLY A 15 2.33 11.57 -1.68
N VAL A 16 1.28 11.25 -2.44
CA VAL A 16 0.18 10.38 -1.99
C VAL A 16 0.70 9.01 -1.54
N LEU A 17 1.58 8.40 -2.35
CA LEU A 17 2.19 7.11 -2.08
C LEU A 17 2.98 7.13 -0.75
N VAL A 18 3.91 8.08 -0.59
CA VAL A 18 4.78 8.20 0.59
C VAL A 18 3.95 8.47 1.84
N SER A 19 2.99 9.39 1.78
CA SER A 19 2.11 9.68 2.92
C SER A 19 1.29 8.46 3.34
N LYS A 20 0.73 7.71 2.38
CA LYS A 20 -0.03 6.50 2.72
C LYS A 20 0.87 5.39 3.27
N MET A 21 2.07 5.21 2.73
CA MET A 21 3.05 4.27 3.26
C MET A 21 3.47 4.64 4.70
N SER A 22 3.73 5.91 4.97
CA SER A 22 4.05 6.40 6.32
C SER A 22 2.91 6.12 7.30
N ALA A 23 1.66 6.38 6.88
CA ALA A 23 0.48 6.13 7.70
C ALA A 23 0.26 4.64 8.05
N LEU A 24 0.88 3.70 7.33
CA LEU A 24 0.83 2.28 7.71
C LEU A 24 1.42 2.03 9.09
N SER A 25 2.41 2.82 9.52
CA SER A 25 3.06 2.67 10.83
C SER A 25 2.09 2.68 12.01
N VAL A 26 1.00 3.45 11.90
CA VAL A 26 -0.04 3.58 12.94
C VAL A 26 -0.82 2.27 13.14
N PHE A 27 -0.93 1.45 12.10
CA PHE A 27 -1.72 0.22 12.12
C PHE A 27 -0.92 -1.01 12.61
N TYR A 28 0.38 -0.88 12.86
CA TYR A 28 1.26 -1.99 13.27
C TYR A 28 2.02 -1.67 14.57
N PRO A 29 1.34 -1.64 15.73
CA PRO A 29 2.02 -1.47 17.02
C PRO A 29 2.96 -2.64 17.35
N ASP A 30 2.76 -3.81 16.72
CA ASP A 30 3.70 -4.95 16.77
C ASP A 30 5.04 -4.65 16.09
N ALA A 31 5.08 -3.67 15.19
CA ALA A 31 6.25 -3.23 14.44
C ALA A 31 6.84 -1.90 14.98
N ASN A 32 6.46 -1.44 16.17
CA ASN A 32 6.95 -0.18 16.73
C ASN A 32 8.11 -0.41 17.73
N PRO A 33 9.36 -0.01 17.43
CA PRO A 33 10.49 -0.15 18.36
C PRO A 33 10.32 0.58 19.68
N ALA A 34 9.59 1.71 19.71
CA ALA A 34 9.32 2.43 20.95
C ALA A 34 8.42 1.63 21.91
N LEU A 35 7.58 0.73 21.39
CA LEU A 35 6.67 -0.10 22.19
C LEU A 35 7.22 -1.51 22.45
N ARG A 36 8.05 -2.04 21.55
CA ARG A 36 8.52 -3.43 21.57
C ARG A 36 10.01 -3.58 21.91
N GLY A 37 10.73 -2.47 22.04
CA GLY A 37 12.17 -2.44 22.28
C GLY A 37 12.98 -2.23 20.98
N GLN A 38 14.16 -1.61 21.12
CA GLN A 38 15.03 -1.27 20.00
C GLN A 38 15.57 -2.50 19.25
N ASP A 39 15.58 -3.67 19.90
CA ASP A 39 16.06 -4.93 19.33
C ASP A 39 15.05 -5.67 18.43
N LEU A 40 13.82 -5.16 18.31
CA LEU A 40 12.72 -5.77 17.54
C LEU A 40 13.16 -6.28 16.15
N TYR A 41 13.95 -5.48 15.44
CA TYR A 41 14.36 -5.76 14.07
C TYR A 41 15.65 -6.58 13.94
N LYS A 42 16.26 -7.03 15.04
CA LYS A 42 17.39 -7.97 15.00
C LYS A 42 16.97 -9.35 14.48
N SER A 43 15.73 -9.78 14.74
CA SER A 43 15.18 -11.02 14.22
C SER A 43 14.93 -10.95 12.71
N LYS A 44 15.49 -11.92 11.95
CA LYS A 44 15.24 -12.07 10.51
C LYS A 44 13.74 -12.26 10.22
N GLN A 45 13.05 -13.06 11.02
CA GLN A 45 11.64 -13.37 10.84
C GLN A 45 10.77 -12.11 10.94
N VAL A 46 11.09 -11.20 11.87
CA VAL A 46 10.38 -9.93 12.04
C VAL A 46 10.60 -9.03 10.82
N ARG A 47 11.84 -8.93 10.31
CA ARG A 47 12.14 -8.15 9.10
C ARG A 47 11.44 -8.71 7.86
N ASP A 48 11.53 -10.03 7.64
CA ASP A 48 10.89 -10.69 6.50
C ASP A 48 9.37 -10.46 6.49
N LYS A 49 8.72 -10.53 7.66
CA LYS A 49 7.29 -10.22 7.83
C LYS A 49 6.96 -8.78 7.40
N GLN A 50 7.77 -7.80 7.81
CA GLN A 50 7.52 -6.40 7.41
C GLN A 50 7.79 -6.16 5.93
N ILE A 51 8.83 -6.80 5.37
CA ILE A 51 9.12 -6.74 3.93
C ILE A 51 7.94 -7.29 3.14
N ALA A 52 7.43 -8.49 3.49
CA ALA A 52 6.27 -9.07 2.83
C ALA A 52 5.01 -8.20 2.97
N ARG A 53 4.80 -7.55 4.12
CA ARG A 53 3.69 -6.60 4.33
C ARG A 53 3.77 -5.39 3.40
N ILE A 54 4.96 -4.79 3.26
CA ILE A 54 5.17 -3.64 2.39
C ILE A 54 4.99 -4.05 0.93
N LEU A 55 5.62 -5.14 0.50
CA LEU A 55 5.48 -5.68 -0.86
C LEU A 55 4.02 -5.99 -1.20
N GLY A 56 3.27 -6.61 -0.29
CA GLY A 56 1.86 -6.93 -0.52
C GLY A 56 0.93 -5.70 -0.59
N LYS A 57 1.31 -4.57 0.01
CA LYS A 57 0.45 -3.36 0.07
C LYS A 57 0.86 -2.28 -0.92
N ALA A 58 2.13 -2.23 -1.33
CA ALA A 58 2.64 -1.22 -2.23
C ALA A 58 1.87 -1.16 -3.56
N PRO A 59 1.56 -2.28 -4.25
CA PRO A 59 0.78 -2.25 -5.48
C PRO A 59 -0.61 -1.65 -5.30
N THR A 60 -1.30 -2.04 -4.23
CA THR A 60 -2.64 -1.54 -3.90
C THR A 60 -2.63 -0.04 -3.62
N ILE A 61 -1.61 0.47 -2.92
CA ILE A 61 -1.46 1.92 -2.68
C ILE A 61 -1.14 2.65 -3.98
N ALA A 62 -0.23 2.12 -4.80
CA ALA A 62 0.17 2.73 -6.07
C ALA A 62 -1.01 2.81 -7.06
N ALA A 63 -1.77 1.71 -7.21
CA ALA A 63 -2.95 1.68 -8.07
C ALA A 63 -4.05 2.64 -7.57
N ALA A 64 -4.30 2.70 -6.27
CA ALA A 64 -5.26 3.64 -5.70
C ALA A 64 -4.84 5.11 -5.87
N ALA A 65 -3.54 5.42 -5.77
CA ALA A 65 -3.01 6.76 -6.03
C ALA A 65 -3.20 7.14 -7.51
N TYR A 66 -2.91 6.22 -8.43
CA TYR A 66 -3.14 6.42 -9.86
C TYR A 66 -4.63 6.68 -10.17
N LEU A 67 -5.53 5.82 -9.68
CA LEU A 67 -6.97 5.96 -9.93
C LEU A 67 -7.54 7.25 -9.31
N ARG A 68 -7.04 7.67 -8.15
CA ARG A 68 -7.42 8.95 -7.53
C ARG A 68 -7.11 10.14 -8.44
N MET A 69 -5.94 10.16 -9.08
CA MET A 69 -5.56 11.19 -10.05
C MET A 69 -6.40 11.12 -11.32
N ALA A 70 -6.73 9.91 -11.76
CA ALA A 70 -7.60 9.68 -12.92
C ALA A 70 -9.09 9.96 -12.63
N GLY A 71 -9.46 10.39 -11.41
CA GLY A 71 -10.85 10.64 -11.01
C GLY A 71 -11.71 9.38 -10.88
N ARG A 72 -11.08 8.20 -10.76
CA ARG A 72 -11.75 6.90 -10.67
C ARG A 72 -11.75 6.35 -9.23
N PRO A 73 -12.75 5.55 -8.84
CA PRO A 73 -12.75 4.88 -7.55
C PRO A 73 -11.63 3.82 -7.50
N PRO A 74 -11.06 3.55 -6.31
CA PRO A 74 -10.00 2.56 -6.16
C PRO A 74 -10.54 1.14 -6.31
N VAL A 75 -9.78 0.27 -6.99
CA VAL A 75 -10.07 -1.17 -7.13
C VAL A 75 -9.36 -1.95 -6.01
N LEU A 76 -10.05 -2.90 -5.38
CA LEU A 76 -9.51 -3.74 -4.31
C LEU A 76 -8.72 -4.94 -4.88
N PRO A 77 -7.69 -5.44 -4.18
CA PRO A 77 -6.94 -6.60 -4.66
C PRO A 77 -7.79 -7.88 -4.63
N SER A 78 -7.53 -8.79 -5.57
CA SER A 78 -8.11 -10.14 -5.62
C SER A 78 -7.12 -11.20 -5.13
N SER A 79 -7.59 -12.19 -4.36
CA SER A 79 -6.76 -13.30 -3.87
C SER A 79 -6.51 -14.40 -4.89
N ASN A 80 -7.22 -14.38 -6.02
CA ASN A 80 -7.29 -15.49 -6.97
C ASN A 80 -6.33 -15.36 -8.15
N ILE A 81 -5.53 -14.28 -8.19
CA ILE A 81 -4.64 -13.94 -9.30
C ILE A 81 -3.23 -13.65 -8.77
N SER A 82 -2.22 -13.83 -9.62
CA SER A 82 -0.82 -13.63 -9.25
C SER A 82 -0.52 -12.17 -8.92
N TYR A 83 0.63 -11.90 -8.30
CA TYR A 83 1.01 -10.56 -7.84
C TYR A 83 0.95 -9.49 -8.95
N SER A 84 1.52 -9.80 -10.13
CA SER A 84 1.56 -8.88 -11.27
C SER A 84 0.18 -8.69 -11.89
N GLU A 85 -0.59 -9.78 -12.04
CA GLU A 85 -1.97 -9.72 -12.54
C GLU A 85 -2.84 -8.89 -11.60
N ASN A 86 -2.69 -9.05 -10.28
CA ASN A 86 -3.42 -8.27 -9.28
C ASN A 86 -3.11 -6.77 -9.39
N PHE A 87 -1.85 -6.42 -9.63
CA PHE A 87 -1.48 -5.02 -9.83
C PHE A 87 -2.12 -4.43 -11.09
N LEU A 88 -2.05 -5.15 -12.22
CA LEU A 88 -2.68 -4.72 -13.48
C LEU A 88 -4.21 -4.64 -13.36
N TYR A 89 -4.82 -5.62 -12.69
CA TYR A 89 -6.23 -5.64 -12.35
C TYR A 89 -6.63 -4.39 -11.55
N MET A 90 -5.87 -4.05 -10.52
CA MET A 90 -6.13 -2.85 -9.71
C MET A 90 -5.89 -1.53 -10.46
N LEU A 91 -5.10 -1.53 -11.54
CA LEU A 91 -4.92 -0.37 -12.43
C LEU A 91 -6.07 -0.20 -13.43
N ASP A 92 -7.12 -1.02 -13.35
CA ASP A 92 -8.27 -1.00 -14.26
C ASP A 92 -7.92 -1.46 -15.70
N LEU A 93 -6.83 -2.21 -15.86
CA LEU A 93 -6.34 -2.67 -17.17
C LEU A 93 -6.93 -4.02 -17.60
N MET A 94 -7.52 -4.80 -16.68
CA MET A 94 -8.10 -6.13 -16.99
C MET A 94 -9.62 -6.12 -17.20
N TYR A 95 -10.32 -5.01 -16.94
CA TYR A 95 -11.77 -4.90 -17.19
C TYR A 95 -12.12 -4.41 -18.60
N VAL A 96 -11.12 -4.16 -19.46
CA VAL A 96 -11.29 -3.55 -20.79
C VAL A 96 -10.96 -4.53 -21.94
N LEU A 97 -10.88 -5.84 -21.67
CA LEU A 97 -10.68 -6.89 -22.69
C LEU A 97 -11.78 -7.95 -22.63
#